data_AF-A0A659UAT8-F1
#
_entry.id   AF-A0A659UAT8-F1
#
_cell.length_a   1.000
_cell.length_b   1.000
_cell.length_c   1.000
_cell.angle_alpha   90.00
_cell.angle_beta   90.00
_cell.angle_gamma   90.00
#
_symmetry.space_group_name_H-M   'P 1'
#
loop_
_entity.id
_entity.type
_entity.pdbx_description
1 polymer ?
#
loop_
_entity_poly.entity_id
_entity_poly.type
_entity_poly.pdbx_seq_one_letter_code
_entity_poly.pdbx_strand_id
1 'polypeptide(L)'
;EVADLAACLNAMGARIDGAGTHRILIAGETSWRPARHDIIPDRIEAGTYAIAAAITGGQLELTHARLEHMASVVQLLEATGVSVWPGDRGLIVSRDRPLKAADLTTEPYPG
;
A
#
# COMPACT_ATOMS: atom_id res chain seq x y z
N GLU A 1 -5.59 -4.86 1.38
CA GLU A 1 -6.80 -5.46 0.78
C GLU A 1 -7.59 -6.29 1.78
N VAL A 2 -7.02 -7.31 2.43
CA VAL A 2 -7.74 -8.14 3.43
C VAL A 2 -8.34 -7.29 4.57
N ALA A 3 -7.55 -6.36 5.12
CA ALA A 3 -8.02 -5.45 6.16
C ALA A 3 -9.12 -4.48 5.67
N ASP A 4 -9.07 -4.07 4.41
CA ASP A 4 -10.05 -3.16 3.80
C ASP A 4 -11.41 -3.85 3.65
N LEU A 5 -11.42 -5.09 3.17
CA LEU A 5 -12.63 -5.90 3.10
C LEU A 5 -13.23 -6.15 4.48
N ALA A 6 -12.40 -6.46 5.48
CA ALA A 6 -12.87 -6.64 6.85
C ALA A 6 -13.52 -5.35 7.39
N ALA A 7 -12.93 -4.18 7.12
CA ALA A 7 -13.51 -2.89 7.49
C ALA A 7 -14.86 -2.65 6.81
N CYS A 8 -14.97 -2.94 5.51
CA CYS A 8 -16.22 -2.85 4.76
C CYS A 8 -17.32 -3.76 5.36
N LEU A 9 -17.00 -5.03 5.62
CA LEU A 9 -17.93 -5.99 6.22
C LEU A 9 -18.36 -5.57 7.64
N ASN A 10 -17.42 -5.07 8.46
CA ASN A 10 -17.73 -4.52 9.78
C ASN A 10 -18.67 -3.31 9.69
N ALA A 11 -18.48 -2.43 8.69
CA ALA A 11 -19.39 -1.31 8.44
C ALA A 11 -20.81 -1.79 8.13
N MET A 12 -20.95 -2.92 7.41
CA MET A 12 -22.22 -3.58 7.11
C MET A 12 -22.81 -4.38 8.29
N GLY A 13 -22.13 -4.45 9.43
CA GLY A 13 -22.63 -5.08 10.65
C GLY A 13 -22.01 -6.42 11.01
N ALA A 14 -21.01 -6.90 10.27
CA ALA A 14 -20.22 -8.04 10.72
C ALA A 14 -19.40 -7.71 11.98
N ARG A 15 -18.92 -8.76 12.67
CA ARG A 15 -17.92 -8.65 13.74
C ARG A 15 -16.68 -9.44 13.36
N ILE A 16 -15.70 -8.74 12.82
CA ILE A 16 -14.42 -9.27 12.33
C ILE A 16 -13.27 -8.57 13.07
N ASP A 17 -12.47 -9.35 13.78
CA ASP A 17 -11.31 -8.89 14.55
C ASP A 17 -10.00 -9.51 14.00
N GLY A 18 -8.88 -8.82 14.21
CA GLY A 18 -7.55 -9.32 13.84
C GLY A 18 -7.20 -9.22 12.35
N ALA A 19 -7.99 -8.50 11.55
CA ALA A 19 -7.70 -8.26 10.14
C ALA A 19 -6.37 -7.52 9.96
N GLY A 20 -5.52 -8.01 9.05
CA GLY A 20 -4.15 -7.53 8.88
C GLY A 20 -3.12 -8.26 9.76
N THR A 21 -3.54 -9.24 10.55
CA THR A 21 -2.64 -10.13 11.30
C THR A 21 -2.67 -11.56 10.75
N HIS A 22 -1.89 -12.45 11.36
CA HIS A 22 -1.85 -13.88 10.99
C HIS A 22 -3.11 -14.66 11.39
N ARG A 23 -4.02 -14.08 12.20
CA ARG A 23 -5.25 -14.74 12.65
C ARG A 23 -6.43 -13.78 12.63
N ILE A 24 -7.52 -14.19 11.98
CA ILE A 24 -8.77 -13.44 11.92
C ILE A 24 -9.84 -14.21 12.70
N LEU A 25 -10.59 -13.50 13.53
CA LEU A 25 -11.73 -14.02 14.29
C LEU A 25 -13.01 -13.41 13.74
N ILE A 26 -13.98 -14.26 13.41
CA ILE A 26 -15.27 -13.83 12.84
C ILE A 26 -16.37 -14.39 13.73
N ALA A 27 -17.19 -13.52 14.31
CA ALA A 27 -18.44 -13.92 14.93
C ALA A 27 -19.56 -13.82 13.89
N GLY A 28 -20.33 -14.89 13.73
CA GLY A 28 -21.46 -14.90 12.81
C GLY A 28 -22.55 -13.93 13.26
N GLU A 29 -23.05 -13.13 12.33
CA GLU A 29 -24.12 -12.15 12.55
C GLU A 29 -25.33 -12.51 11.67
N THR A 30 -26.54 -12.24 12.18
CA THR A 30 -27.80 -12.60 11.50
C THR A 30 -28.46 -11.44 10.77
N SER A 31 -27.95 -10.22 10.96
CA SER A 31 -28.50 -9.00 10.34
C SER A 31 -27.38 -8.16 9.73
N TRP A 32 -27.65 -7.65 8.53
CA TRP A 32 -26.73 -6.78 7.78
C TRP A 32 -27.42 -5.45 7.52
N ARG A 33 -26.62 -4.39 7.41
CA ARG A 33 -27.09 -3.04 7.07
C ARG A 33 -26.34 -2.49 5.86
N PRO A 34 -26.96 -1.62 5.05
CA PRO A 34 -26.25 -0.85 4.05
C PRO A 34 -25.10 -0.05 4.68
N ALA A 35 -23.98 0.05 3.99
CA ALA A 35 -22.83 0.84 4.41
C ALA A 35 -22.21 1.55 3.19
N ARG A 36 -21.55 2.67 3.46
CA ARG A 36 -20.65 3.33 2.52
C ARG A 36 -19.22 3.04 2.95
N HIS A 37 -18.39 2.63 2.00
CA HIS A 37 -16.98 2.30 2.23
C HIS A 37 -16.14 2.88 1.11
N ASP A 38 -15.09 3.63 1.47
CA ASP A 38 -14.15 4.17 0.50
C ASP A 38 -13.02 3.16 0.30
N ILE A 39 -12.79 2.75 -0.95
CA ILE A 39 -11.81 1.72 -1.31
C ILE A 39 -10.39 2.25 -1.11
N ILE A 40 -9.48 1.37 -0.63
CA ILE A 40 -8.07 1.72 -0.55
C ILE A 40 -7.44 1.95 -1.94
N PRO A 41 -6.44 2.83 -2.05
CA PRO A 41 -5.66 2.98 -3.27
C PRO A 41 -4.95 1.69 -3.70
N ASP A 42 -4.78 1.50 -5.00
CA ASP A 42 -4.05 0.35 -5.56
C ASP A 42 -2.53 0.55 -5.38
N ARG A 43 -1.96 -0.23 -4.45
CA ARG A 43 -0.51 -0.19 -4.16
C ARG A 43 0.36 -0.77 -5.28
N ILE A 44 -0.19 -1.62 -6.15
CA ILE A 44 0.53 -2.20 -7.30
C ILE A 44 0.62 -1.16 -8.42
N GLU A 45 -0.47 -0.43 -8.68
CA GLU A 45 -0.47 0.70 -9.61
C GLU A 45 0.49 1.80 -9.13
N ALA A 46 0.40 2.20 -7.85
CA ALA A 46 1.31 3.19 -7.28
C ALA A 46 2.77 2.74 -7.38
N GLY A 47 3.08 1.47 -7.09
CA GLY A 47 4.42 0.90 -7.25
C GLY A 47 4.91 0.94 -8.71
N THR A 48 4.02 0.71 -9.66
CA THR A 48 4.35 0.77 -11.10
C THR A 48 4.79 2.17 -11.51
N TYR A 49 4.05 3.21 -11.10
CA TYR A 49 4.43 4.59 -11.36
C TYR A 49 5.66 5.04 -10.58
N ALA A 50 5.87 4.54 -9.36
CA ALA A 50 7.08 4.79 -8.59
C ALA A 50 8.34 4.31 -9.35
N ILE A 51 8.29 3.10 -9.90
CA ILE A 51 9.36 2.54 -10.73
C ILE A 51 9.54 3.38 -12.01
N ALA A 52 8.46 3.83 -12.64
CA ALA A 52 8.55 4.71 -13.80
C ALA A 52 9.31 6.02 -13.49
N ALA A 53 9.03 6.67 -12.36
CA ALA A 53 9.80 7.84 -11.91
C ALA A 53 11.28 7.50 -11.69
N ALA A 54 11.56 6.36 -11.03
CA ALA A 54 12.91 5.90 -10.74
C ALA A 54 13.75 5.65 -12.00
N ILE A 55 13.23 4.89 -12.97
CA ILE A 55 13.99 4.52 -14.17
C ILE A 55 14.20 5.70 -15.13
N THR A 56 13.30 6.68 -15.11
CA THR A 56 13.39 7.87 -15.96
C THR A 56 14.24 8.99 -15.34
N GLY A 57 14.56 8.92 -14.05
CA GLY A 57 15.19 10.04 -13.34
C GLY A 57 14.26 11.25 -13.15
N GLY A 58 12.96 11.00 -13.14
CA GLY A 58 11.95 12.01 -12.93
C GLY A 58 11.57 12.17 -11.45
N GLN A 59 10.62 13.07 -11.23
CA GLN A 59 9.94 13.25 -9.95
C GLN A 59 8.43 13.18 -10.19
N LEU A 60 7.74 12.30 -9.46
CA LEU A 60 6.28 12.18 -9.48
C LEU A 60 5.72 12.30 -8.07
N GLU A 61 4.56 12.92 -7.93
CA GLU A 61 3.71 12.81 -6.75
C GLU A 61 2.58 11.81 -7.05
N LEU A 62 2.64 10.64 -6.43
CA LEU A 62 1.64 9.59 -6.51
C LEU A 62 0.47 9.95 -5.60
N THR A 63 -0.59 10.49 -6.21
CA THR A 63 -1.77 10.96 -5.47
C THR A 63 -2.47 9.79 -4.78
N HIS A 64 -2.91 9.99 -3.55
CA HIS A 64 -3.52 9.01 -2.64
C HIS A 64 -2.63 7.82 -2.24
N ALA A 65 -1.43 7.67 -2.79
CA ALA A 65 -0.52 6.59 -2.41
C ALA A 65 -0.20 6.66 -0.91
N ARG A 66 -0.20 5.48 -0.26
CA ARG A 66 -0.03 5.33 1.19
C ARG A 66 1.26 4.62 1.48
N LEU A 67 2.16 5.27 2.21
CA LEU A 67 3.49 4.73 2.53
C LEU A 67 3.38 3.40 3.27
N GLU A 68 2.42 3.28 4.19
CA GLU A 68 2.18 2.09 5.00
C GLU A 68 1.78 0.85 4.19
N HIS A 69 1.23 1.03 2.98
CA HIS A 69 0.87 -0.09 2.09
C HIS A 69 2.00 -0.45 1.12
N MET A 70 3.05 0.36 1.06
CA MET A 70 4.12 0.26 0.06
C MET A 70 5.50 0.04 0.68
N ALA A 71 5.58 -0.29 1.98
CA ALA A 71 6.82 -0.34 2.74
C ALA A 71 7.94 -1.14 2.06
N SER A 72 7.67 -2.36 1.57
CA SER A 72 8.67 -3.20 0.91
C SER A 72 9.18 -2.60 -0.42
N VAL A 73 8.27 -2.03 -1.21
CA VAL A 73 8.61 -1.36 -2.48
C VAL A 73 9.45 -0.12 -2.20
N VAL A 74 9.08 0.66 -1.19
CA VAL A 74 9.83 1.87 -0.81
C VAL A 74 11.23 1.52 -0.31
N GLN A 75 11.37 0.49 0.54
CA GLN A 75 12.68 0.03 0.98
C GLN A 75 13.59 -0.38 -0.18
N LEU A 76 13.04 -1.10 -1.17
CA LEU A 76 13.79 -1.46 -2.37
C LEU A 76 14.21 -0.22 -3.16
N LEU A 77 13.28 0.71 -3.41
CA LEU A 77 13.57 1.97 -4.12
C LEU A 77 14.68 2.75 -3.43
N GLU A 78 14.60 2.92 -2.11
CA GLU A 78 15.61 3.61 -1.31
C GLU A 78 16.97 2.91 -1.35
N ALA A 79 17.00 1.58 -1.27
CA ALA A 79 18.22 0.79 -1.42
C ALA A 79 18.89 0.97 -2.80
N THR A 80 18.10 1.19 -3.85
CA THR A 80 18.59 1.49 -5.20
C THR A 80 19.01 2.95 -5.40
N GLY A 81 18.80 3.83 -4.41
CA GLY A 81 19.17 5.25 -4.46
C GLY A 81 18.05 6.20 -4.91
N VAL A 82 16.81 5.74 -4.94
CA VAL A 82 15.61 6.57 -5.18
C VAL A 82 15.17 7.20 -3.86
N SER A 83 14.76 8.46 -3.89
CA SER A 83 14.23 9.15 -2.71
C SER A 83 12.70 9.05 -2.71
N VAL A 84 12.12 8.67 -1.57
CA VAL A 84 10.68 8.53 -1.39
C VAL A 84 10.26 9.23 -0.10
N TRP A 85 9.26 10.11 -0.16
CA TRP A 85 8.80 10.84 1.03
C TRP A 85 7.32 11.27 0.92
N PRO A 86 6.63 11.54 2.04
CA PRO A 86 5.24 12.03 2.00
C PRO A 86 5.14 13.40 1.30
N GLY A 87 4.17 13.54 0.41
CA GLY A 87 3.75 14.82 -0.18
C GLY A 87 2.39 15.27 0.34
N ASP A 88 1.91 16.41 -0.15
CA ASP A 88 0.62 16.99 0.27
C ASP A 88 -0.57 16.10 -0.13
N ARG A 89 -0.46 15.38 -1.25
CA ARG A 89 -1.54 14.57 -1.81
C ARG A 89 -1.28 13.07 -1.78
N GLY A 90 -0.12 12.63 -1.28
CA GLY A 90 0.25 11.21 -1.27
C GLY A 90 1.75 11.01 -1.08
N LEU A 91 2.41 10.37 -2.03
CA LEU A 91 3.82 10.00 -1.94
C LEU A 91 4.65 10.56 -3.09
N ILE A 92 5.75 11.25 -2.78
CA ILE A 92 6.69 11.75 -3.78
C ILE A 92 7.79 10.73 -3.98
N VAL A 93 8.08 10.43 -5.25
CA VAL A 93 9.17 9.54 -5.69
C VAL A 93 10.05 10.32 -6.66
N SER A 94 11.35 10.41 -6.35
CA SER A 94 12.31 11.19 -7.14
C SER A 94 13.67 10.51 -7.19
N ARG A 95 14.36 10.62 -8.33
CA ARG A 95 15.74 10.14 -8.47
C ARG A 95 16.64 11.20 -9.09
N ASP A 96 17.64 11.62 -8.33
CA ASP A 96 18.67 12.59 -8.69
C ASP A 96 20.07 11.97 -8.86
N ARG A 97 20.23 10.68 -8.55
CA ARG A 97 21.50 9.95 -8.55
C ARG A 97 21.44 8.66 -9.36
N PRO A 98 22.59 8.11 -9.80
CA PRO A 98 22.64 6.80 -10.46
C PRO A 98 22.03 5.69 -9.60
N LEU A 99 21.34 4.75 -10.25
CA LEU A 99 20.76 3.58 -9.58
C LEU A 99 21.85 2.59 -9.16
N LYS A 100 21.64 1.95 -8.02
CA LYS A 100 22.44 0.83 -7.52
C LYS A 100 21.69 -0.47 -7.72
N ALA A 101 22.42 -1.54 -7.98
CA ALA A 101 21.85 -2.88 -7.97
C ALA A 101 21.40 -3.24 -6.55
N ALA A 102 20.30 -3.97 -6.45
CA ALA A 102 19.76 -4.50 -5.20
C ALA A 102 19.13 -5.87 -5.47
N ASP A 103 19.18 -6.73 -4.47
CA ASP A 103 18.51 -8.03 -4.50
C ASP A 103 17.10 -7.91 -3.94
N LEU A 104 16.16 -8.64 -4.54
CA LEU A 104 14.74 -8.68 -4.16
C LEU A 104 14.29 -10.13 -4.12
N THR A 105 13.54 -10.49 -3.09
CA THR A 105 12.78 -11.74 -3.02
C THR A 105 11.34 -11.38 -2.65
N THR A 106 10.36 -12.02 -3.30
CA THR A 106 8.95 -11.79 -2.99
C THR A 106 8.52 -12.61 -1.79
N GLU A 107 7.79 -11.99 -0.87
CA GLU A 107 7.22 -12.63 0.31
C GLU A 107 5.74 -12.29 0.47
N PRO A 108 4.97 -13.04 1.29
CA PRO A 108 3.64 -12.61 1.69
C PRO A 108 3.68 -11.23 2.36
N TYR A 109 2.70 -10.38 2.06
CA TYR A 109 2.58 -9.06 2.68
C TYR A 109 2.66 -9.15 4.22
N PRO A 110 3.43 -8.28 4.91
CA PRO A 110 4.07 -7.06 4.41
C PRO A 110 5.52 -7.22 3.94
N GLY A 111 5.98 -8.44 3.62
CA GLY A 111 7.33 -8.69 3.12
C GLY A 111 7.66 -8.02 1.79
#